data_AF-A0A7W0WZR9-F1
#
_entry.id   AF-A0A7W0WZR9-F1
#
_cell.length_a   1.000
_cell.length_b   1.000
_cell.length_c   1.000
_cell.angle_alpha   90.00
_cell.angle_beta   90.00
_cell.angle_gamma   90.00
#
_symmetry.space_group_name_H-M   'P 1'
#
loop_
_entity.id
_entity.type
_entity.pdbx_description
1 polymer ?
#
loop_
_entity_poly.entity_id
_entity_poly.type
_entity_poly.pdbx_seq_one_letter_code
_entity_poly.pdbx_strand_id
1 'polypeptide(L)'
;FHPQWPAKREAYLSYTRNVTGGDPAPPACPQSGNPFTSVVSRFTSTNNGMSLGAADEILKVAQPYSNHNGGTIQFGLDGKLYFGLGDGGSGDDPCNAGLDMNQHLGKLLRIDVDAAAGMYKVPPDNPYVGVAGTRPEIWASGLRNPFRFSFDRETGELWVGDVGQGAWEEIDKIAKGGNYGWKTCEGFHRRGSTSALCNTPGLADPIVEHPRQEARSITGGVVYRGAAMPSLVGTYIYGDFETGNIWALLFDAANKPTPKIIANVGAQTLVAFAQGNDGEVYIVQISGPISKLVPAAPPPPDNFPQKLSQTGCVDPGDPKSAASGVIPYDVVSPLWSDGADKTRFLAIPDNTTITVEMDGDWTLPIGSVLVKTFADGNRRIETRLFMRHDDGLWGGYTYEWDDDGKDATLLPAGKLRPIAGASLTSWTYPSRTQCIQCHSVAAGGTLGLETGQLNRDFVYSSTNRISNQLATLEHIGMLATPIGPPEAAARLADPAATVEPIDSRARSYLHANCSHCHRPMGGGQGMMDLRISQSLADTKTCAVTNTQGPVQGATQLVTPGMPAASILSLRIHATDNKRMPPVGVTVADDAGAAVIDEWIRSLPACP
;
A
#
# COMPACT_ATOMS: atom_id res chain seq x y z
N PHE A 1 -27.29 6.78 9.83
CA PHE A 1 -28.55 7.37 10.35
C PHE A 1 -29.55 6.28 10.60
N HIS A 2 -30.49 6.47 11.54
CA HIS A 2 -31.58 5.54 11.77
C HIS A 2 -32.42 5.37 10.49
N PRO A 3 -32.89 4.15 10.13
CA PRO A 3 -33.66 3.91 8.90
C PRO A 3 -34.97 4.70 8.81
N GLN A 4 -35.55 5.06 9.96
CA GLN A 4 -36.76 5.89 10.05
C GLN A 4 -36.47 7.40 10.04
N TRP A 5 -35.27 7.85 9.65
CA TRP A 5 -34.99 9.28 9.49
C TRP A 5 -35.85 9.88 8.35
N PRO A 6 -36.46 11.07 8.51
CA PRO A 6 -36.32 12.02 9.62
C PRO A 6 -37.36 11.86 10.76
N ALA A 7 -38.23 10.86 10.71
CA ALA A 7 -39.24 10.62 11.77
C ALA A 7 -38.59 10.25 13.11
N LYS A 8 -37.54 9.43 13.07
CA LYS A 8 -36.66 9.17 14.21
C LYS A 8 -35.30 9.81 13.96
N ARG A 9 -35.07 10.99 14.56
CA ARG A 9 -33.88 11.83 14.32
C ARG A 9 -32.65 11.35 15.09
N GLU A 10 -32.29 10.08 14.90
CA GLU A 10 -31.15 9.45 15.54
C GLU A 10 -30.02 9.18 14.54
N ALA A 11 -28.81 9.56 14.92
CA ALA A 11 -27.57 9.24 14.23
C ALA A 11 -26.72 8.33 15.12
N TYR A 12 -25.86 7.53 14.50
CA TYR A 12 -24.99 6.59 15.20
C TYR A 12 -23.58 6.78 14.67
N LEU A 13 -22.60 6.82 15.56
CA LEU A 13 -21.19 6.87 15.22
C LEU A 13 -20.46 5.72 15.90
N SER A 14 -19.51 5.14 15.19
CA SER A 14 -18.48 4.29 15.78
C SER A 14 -17.17 5.08 15.84
N TYR A 15 -16.53 5.08 17.00
CA TYR A 15 -15.24 5.75 17.21
C TYR A 15 -14.44 5.02 18.27
N THR A 16 -13.14 5.33 18.35
CA THR A 16 -12.28 4.88 19.45
C THR A 16 -12.05 6.02 20.43
N ARG A 17 -11.93 5.70 21.73
CA ARG A 17 -11.52 6.66 22.76
C ARG A 17 -10.66 5.98 23.83
N ASN A 18 -9.90 6.79 24.56
CA ASN A 18 -9.18 6.33 25.74
C ASN A 18 -10.16 5.67 26.73
N VAL A 19 -9.65 4.69 27.47
CA VAL A 19 -10.41 3.98 28.51
C VAL A 19 -10.86 4.95 29.60
N THR A 20 -12.10 4.79 30.05
CA THR A 20 -12.71 5.51 31.17
C THR A 20 -13.31 4.53 32.17
N GLY A 21 -13.73 5.02 33.33
CA GLY A 21 -14.36 4.18 34.35
C GLY A 21 -15.62 3.49 33.84
N GLY A 22 -15.69 2.17 33.99
CA GLY A 22 -16.83 1.35 33.56
C GLY A 22 -16.75 0.82 32.13
N ASP A 23 -15.61 0.97 31.46
CA ASP A 23 -15.34 0.28 30.19
C ASP A 23 -14.96 -1.20 30.42
N PRO A 24 -15.24 -2.10 29.47
CA PRO A 24 -14.85 -3.49 29.58
C PRO A 24 -13.33 -3.63 29.63
N ALA A 25 -12.85 -4.66 30.33
CA ALA A 25 -11.44 -5.05 30.26
C ALA A 25 -11.14 -5.70 28.90
N PRO A 26 -9.94 -5.49 28.33
CA PRO A 26 -9.49 -6.24 27.16
C PRO A 26 -9.42 -7.76 27.44
N PRO A 27 -9.48 -8.61 26.40
CA PRO A 27 -9.35 -10.05 26.56
C PRO A 27 -8.04 -10.44 27.26
N ALA A 28 -8.05 -11.57 27.98
CA ALA A 28 -6.90 -12.10 28.71
C ALA A 28 -5.88 -12.78 27.76
N CYS A 29 -5.23 -11.97 26.93
CA CYS A 29 -4.19 -12.33 25.97
C CYS A 29 -3.02 -11.34 26.10
N PRO A 30 -1.87 -11.60 25.45
CA PRO A 30 -0.84 -10.57 25.29
C PRO A 30 -1.43 -9.29 24.70
N GLN A 31 -0.92 -8.13 25.11
CA GLN A 31 -1.41 -6.80 24.74
C GLN A 31 -0.22 -5.87 24.52
N SER A 32 -0.38 -4.85 23.67
CA SER A 32 0.63 -3.80 23.52
C SER A 32 0.02 -2.45 23.14
N GLY A 33 0.69 -1.37 23.56
CA GLY A 33 0.21 0.00 23.37
C GLY A 33 -0.67 0.51 24.51
N ASN A 34 -1.19 1.72 24.36
CA ASN A 34 -2.12 2.30 25.31
C ASN A 34 -3.51 1.69 25.10
N PRO A 35 -4.21 1.23 26.15
CA PRO A 35 -5.52 0.64 26.01
C PRO A 35 -6.54 1.69 25.56
N PHE A 36 -7.44 1.29 24.67
CA PHE A 36 -8.57 2.11 24.21
C PHE A 36 -9.80 1.24 23.97
N THR A 37 -10.93 1.89 23.72
CA THR A 37 -12.24 1.25 23.57
C THR A 37 -12.86 1.68 22.26
N SER A 38 -13.36 0.71 21.48
CA SER A 38 -14.29 0.96 20.38
C SER A 38 -15.68 1.17 20.96
N VAL A 39 -16.32 2.27 20.60
CA VAL A 39 -17.62 2.67 21.10
C VAL A 39 -18.57 2.87 19.92
N VAL A 40 -19.80 2.38 20.06
CA VAL A 40 -20.94 2.81 19.25
C VAL A 40 -21.83 3.68 20.12
N SER A 41 -22.07 4.91 19.66
CA SER A 41 -22.91 5.88 20.36
C SER A 41 -24.08 6.31 19.50
N ARG A 42 -25.24 6.46 20.14
CA ARG A 42 -26.43 7.09 19.59
C ARG A 42 -26.39 8.58 19.87
N PHE A 43 -26.89 9.37 18.92
CA PHE A 43 -27.03 10.81 19.02
C PHE A 43 -28.42 11.20 18.54
N THR A 44 -29.07 12.13 19.24
CA THR A 44 -30.35 12.72 18.78
C THR A 44 -30.08 14.08 18.16
N SER A 45 -30.75 14.38 17.04
CA SER A 45 -30.72 15.70 16.41
C SER A 45 -32.08 16.41 16.54
N THR A 46 -32.05 17.69 16.91
CA THR A 46 -33.24 18.54 17.01
C THR A 46 -33.43 19.42 15.78
N ASN A 47 -32.44 19.51 14.88
CA ASN A 47 -32.38 20.45 13.76
C ASN A 47 -31.98 19.76 12.43
N ASN A 48 -32.65 18.66 12.10
CA ASN A 48 -32.46 17.94 10.84
C ASN A 48 -30.99 17.54 10.54
N GLY A 49 -30.22 17.21 11.59
CA GLY A 49 -28.85 16.74 11.46
C GLY A 49 -27.78 17.84 11.41
N MET A 50 -28.16 19.12 11.49
CA MET A 50 -27.18 20.22 11.55
C MET A 50 -26.32 20.18 12.82
N SER A 51 -26.88 19.70 13.93
CA SER A 51 -26.14 19.37 15.14
C SER A 51 -26.61 18.05 15.74
N LEU A 52 -25.67 17.36 16.37
CA LEU A 52 -25.90 16.18 17.19
C LEU A 52 -25.87 16.57 18.66
N GLY A 53 -26.77 16.00 19.47
CA GLY A 53 -26.79 16.19 20.92
C GLY A 53 -25.65 15.46 21.63
N ALA A 54 -25.81 15.22 22.94
CA ALA A 54 -24.86 14.42 23.71
C ALA A 54 -24.79 12.96 23.20
N ALA A 55 -23.61 12.35 23.30
CA ALA A 55 -23.41 10.95 22.99
C ALA A 55 -24.09 10.06 24.03
N ASP A 56 -24.87 9.09 23.55
CA ASP A 56 -25.44 8.00 24.33
C ASP A 56 -24.69 6.71 23.95
N GLU A 57 -23.67 6.34 24.73
CA GLU A 57 -22.84 5.16 24.44
C GLU A 57 -23.64 3.87 24.67
N ILE A 58 -23.87 3.09 23.61
CA ILE A 58 -24.73 1.90 23.67
C ILE A 58 -23.94 0.58 23.62
N LEU A 59 -22.80 0.53 22.93
CA LEU A 59 -21.95 -0.67 22.88
C LEU A 59 -20.48 -0.28 23.00
N LYS A 60 -19.74 -1.01 23.84
CA LYS A 60 -18.34 -0.75 24.15
C LYS A 60 -17.56 -2.05 24.05
N VAL A 61 -16.45 -2.04 23.32
CA VAL A 61 -15.57 -3.20 23.13
C VAL A 61 -14.13 -2.77 23.34
N ALA A 62 -13.43 -3.44 24.24
CA ALA A 62 -12.03 -3.16 24.54
C ALA A 62 -11.12 -3.68 23.42
N GLN A 63 -10.08 -2.90 23.09
CA GLN A 63 -9.12 -3.22 22.03
C GLN A 63 -7.76 -3.61 22.66
N PRO A 64 -7.22 -4.81 22.37
CA PRO A 64 -5.96 -5.27 22.94
C PRO A 64 -4.72 -4.72 22.22
N TYR A 65 -4.85 -4.26 20.97
CA TYR A 65 -3.79 -3.65 20.17
C TYR A 65 -4.29 -2.44 19.36
N SER A 66 -3.35 -1.68 18.77
CA SER A 66 -3.61 -0.43 18.03
C SER A 66 -4.04 -0.60 16.57
N ASN A 67 -4.27 -1.84 16.10
CA ASN A 67 -4.68 -2.14 14.73
C ASN A 67 -5.84 -3.15 14.71
N HIS A 68 -6.40 -3.39 13.51
CA HIS A 68 -7.56 -4.25 13.26
C HIS A 68 -8.82 -3.89 14.07
N ASN A 69 -9.08 -2.59 14.22
CA ASN A 69 -10.18 -2.13 15.06
C ASN A 69 -11.55 -2.19 14.37
N GLY A 70 -11.60 -2.47 13.07
CA GLY A 70 -12.83 -2.37 12.27
C GLY A 70 -13.41 -0.96 12.34
N GLY A 71 -14.71 -0.85 12.64
CA GLY A 71 -15.35 0.46 12.87
C GLY A 71 -16.55 0.73 11.97
N THR A 72 -16.73 -0.04 10.90
CA THR A 72 -17.88 0.17 10.01
C THR A 72 -19.17 -0.20 10.75
N ILE A 73 -20.16 0.68 10.68
CA ILE A 73 -21.52 0.43 11.13
C ILE A 73 -22.51 0.70 9.99
N GLN A 74 -23.49 -0.19 9.80
CA GLN A 74 -24.59 0.04 8.87
C GLN A 74 -25.88 -0.57 9.39
N PHE A 75 -27.01 0.01 9.00
CA PHE A 75 -28.30 -0.62 9.20
C PHE A 75 -28.57 -1.62 8.08
N GLY A 76 -29.00 -2.83 8.44
CA GLY A 76 -29.54 -3.79 7.49
C GLY A 76 -30.96 -3.41 7.06
N LEU A 77 -31.49 -4.11 6.05
CA LEU A 77 -32.89 -3.96 5.62
C LEU A 77 -33.90 -4.38 6.69
N ASP A 78 -33.44 -5.14 7.70
CA ASP A 78 -34.19 -5.54 8.89
C ASP A 78 -34.28 -4.44 9.96
N GLY A 79 -33.66 -3.28 9.72
CA GLY A 79 -33.62 -2.16 10.65
C GLY A 79 -32.69 -2.35 11.84
N LYS A 80 -31.85 -3.39 11.86
CA LYS A 80 -30.87 -3.63 12.93
C LYS A 80 -29.52 -3.02 12.58
N LEU A 81 -28.77 -2.63 13.61
CA LEU A 81 -27.45 -2.03 13.45
C LEU A 81 -26.40 -3.14 13.47
N TYR A 82 -25.61 -3.20 12.40
CA TYR A 82 -24.48 -4.10 12.27
C TYR A 82 -23.18 -3.36 12.57
N PHE A 83 -22.24 -4.06 13.20
CA PHE A 83 -20.94 -3.50 13.60
C PHE A 83 -19.81 -4.51 13.34
N GLY A 84 -18.85 -4.12 12.50
CA GLY A 84 -17.69 -4.94 12.14
C GLY A 84 -16.49 -4.62 13.03
N LEU A 85 -15.92 -5.65 13.63
CA LEU A 85 -14.75 -5.58 14.51
C LEU A 85 -13.72 -6.62 14.06
N GLY A 86 -12.48 -6.18 13.84
CA GLY A 86 -11.37 -7.10 13.63
C GLY A 86 -11.01 -7.86 14.90
N ASP A 87 -10.05 -8.77 14.77
CA ASP A 87 -9.56 -9.68 15.81
C ASP A 87 -8.86 -8.96 16.98
N GLY A 88 -8.74 -7.63 16.90
CA GLY A 88 -8.15 -6.80 17.93
C GLY A 88 -6.67 -6.52 17.70
N GLY A 89 -6.07 -7.03 16.63
CA GLY A 89 -4.77 -6.62 16.14
C GLY A 89 -3.61 -7.59 16.41
N SER A 90 -2.40 -7.09 16.15
CA SER A 90 -1.16 -7.88 16.05
C SER A 90 -1.18 -8.94 14.93
N GLY A 91 -0.02 -9.56 14.68
CA GLY A 91 0.08 -10.70 13.79
C GLY A 91 -0.46 -11.98 14.45
N ASP A 92 -1.09 -12.83 13.64
CA ASP A 92 -1.51 -14.20 13.97
C ASP A 92 -2.52 -14.29 15.11
N ASP A 93 -3.36 -13.27 15.30
CA ASP A 93 -4.47 -13.21 16.27
C ASP A 93 -4.08 -13.80 17.65
N PRO A 94 -3.28 -13.07 18.45
CA PRO A 94 -2.79 -13.56 19.75
C PRO A 94 -3.90 -13.86 20.75
N CYS A 95 -5.06 -13.24 20.59
CA CYS A 95 -6.23 -13.42 21.45
C CYS A 95 -7.15 -14.55 20.96
N ASN A 96 -6.81 -15.16 19.81
CA ASN A 96 -7.65 -16.14 19.11
C ASN A 96 -9.09 -15.65 18.92
N ALA A 97 -9.24 -14.33 18.77
CA ALA A 97 -10.50 -13.63 18.73
C ALA A 97 -11.33 -14.08 17.53
N GLY A 98 -10.75 -14.41 16.38
CA GLY A 98 -11.50 -14.89 15.22
C GLY A 98 -12.39 -16.10 15.55
N LEU A 99 -11.84 -17.06 16.30
CA LEU A 99 -12.49 -18.33 16.66
C LEU A 99 -13.18 -18.32 18.04
N ASP A 100 -12.74 -17.48 18.97
CA ASP A 100 -13.36 -17.39 20.29
C ASP A 100 -14.72 -16.70 20.20
N MET A 101 -15.78 -17.47 20.46
CA MET A 101 -17.16 -17.00 20.39
C MET A 101 -17.60 -16.23 21.64
N ASN A 102 -16.80 -16.21 22.70
CA ASN A 102 -17.07 -15.43 23.91
C ASN A 102 -16.54 -13.98 23.82
N GLN A 103 -16.01 -13.59 22.66
CA GLN A 103 -15.49 -12.25 22.39
C GLN A 103 -16.30 -11.54 21.28
N HIS A 104 -16.24 -10.21 21.29
CA HIS A 104 -16.84 -9.37 20.23
C HIS A 104 -15.85 -9.08 19.08
N LEU A 105 -14.57 -9.40 19.26
CA LEU A 105 -13.51 -9.19 18.28
C LEU A 105 -13.46 -10.34 17.26
N GLY A 106 -13.07 -10.03 16.03
CA GLY A 106 -13.05 -10.95 14.89
C GLY A 106 -14.45 -11.36 14.45
N LYS A 107 -15.43 -10.46 14.60
CA LYS A 107 -16.87 -10.70 14.41
C LYS A 107 -17.53 -9.58 13.62
N LEU A 108 -18.65 -9.94 13.01
CA LEU A 108 -19.69 -9.00 12.69
C LEU A 108 -20.82 -9.14 13.73
N LEU A 109 -21.15 -8.05 14.40
CA LEU A 109 -22.22 -7.99 15.40
C LEU A 109 -23.51 -7.45 14.78
N ARG A 110 -24.65 -7.85 15.35
CA ARG A 110 -25.99 -7.32 15.02
C ARG A 110 -26.76 -7.03 16.29
N ILE A 111 -27.17 -5.76 16.47
CA ILE A 111 -27.88 -5.28 17.65
C ILE A 111 -29.15 -4.51 17.26
N ASP A 112 -30.12 -4.49 18.18
CA ASP A 112 -31.33 -3.69 18.08
C ASP A 112 -31.18 -2.41 18.92
N VAL A 113 -31.19 -1.27 18.24
CA VAL A 113 -31.01 0.05 18.84
C VAL A 113 -32.33 0.72 19.24
N ASP A 114 -33.47 0.06 18.99
CA ASP A 114 -34.80 0.46 19.48
C ASP A 114 -34.98 0.06 20.96
N ALA A 115 -34.13 0.64 21.79
CA ALA A 115 -34.05 0.45 23.24
C ALA A 115 -33.95 1.78 23.99
N ALA A 116 -34.09 1.70 25.32
CA ALA A 116 -33.95 2.86 26.21
C ALA A 116 -32.56 3.51 26.10
N ALA A 117 -32.40 4.72 26.65
CA ALA A 117 -31.11 5.41 26.74
C ALA A 117 -30.03 4.52 27.37
N GLY A 118 -28.82 4.53 26.81
CA GLY A 118 -27.67 3.75 27.25
C GLY A 118 -27.77 2.25 27.00
N MET A 119 -28.74 1.79 26.20
CA MET A 119 -29.02 0.38 25.99
C MET A 119 -29.18 0.04 24.51
N TYR A 120 -28.93 -1.22 24.20
CA TYR A 120 -29.40 -1.94 23.03
C TYR A 120 -30.09 -3.23 23.48
N LYS A 121 -30.80 -3.88 22.56
CA LYS A 121 -31.28 -5.26 22.74
C LYS A 121 -30.56 -6.17 21.76
N VAL A 122 -30.45 -7.44 22.12
CA VAL A 122 -30.02 -8.46 21.17
C VAL A 122 -31.26 -8.95 20.41
N PRO A 123 -31.28 -8.91 19.07
CA PRO A 123 -32.37 -9.48 18.30
C PRO A 123 -32.55 -10.98 18.64
N PRO A 124 -33.78 -11.44 18.90
CA PRO A 124 -34.02 -12.83 19.32
C PRO A 124 -33.70 -13.85 18.22
N ASP A 125 -33.63 -13.40 16.96
CA ASP A 125 -33.27 -14.19 15.80
C ASP A 125 -31.75 -14.16 15.50
N ASN A 126 -30.91 -13.60 16.37
CA ASN A 126 -29.46 -13.78 16.23
C ASN A 126 -29.05 -15.25 16.40
N PRO A 127 -28.04 -15.73 15.65
CA PRO A 127 -27.70 -17.15 15.57
C PRO A 127 -27.21 -17.78 16.89
N TYR A 128 -26.73 -16.97 17.83
CA TYR A 128 -26.10 -17.44 19.06
C TYR A 128 -26.87 -17.06 20.34
N VAL A 129 -28.12 -16.62 20.22
CA VAL A 129 -28.98 -16.35 21.38
C VAL A 129 -29.23 -17.66 22.15
N GLY A 130 -28.93 -17.64 23.45
CA GLY A 130 -29.12 -18.81 24.32
C GLY A 130 -28.06 -19.91 24.15
N VAL A 131 -27.02 -19.70 23.34
CA VAL A 131 -25.93 -20.66 23.16
C VAL A 131 -24.84 -20.40 24.20
N ALA A 132 -24.60 -21.36 25.08
CA ALA A 132 -23.62 -21.23 26.15
C ALA A 132 -22.20 -21.00 25.60
N GLY A 133 -21.43 -20.12 26.25
CA GLY A 133 -20.06 -19.80 25.85
C GLY A 133 -19.93 -18.89 24.62
N THR A 134 -21.03 -18.28 24.17
CA THR A 134 -21.04 -17.37 23.01
C THR A 134 -21.63 -16.00 23.35
N ARG A 135 -21.22 -14.97 22.60
CA ARG A 135 -21.85 -13.65 22.66
C ARG A 135 -23.09 -13.62 21.78
N PRO A 136 -24.27 -13.28 22.31
CA PRO A 136 -25.52 -13.34 21.57
C PRO A 136 -25.62 -12.22 20.51
N GLU A 137 -24.77 -11.18 20.56
CA GLU A 137 -24.67 -10.15 19.52
C GLU A 137 -24.05 -10.65 18.21
N ILE A 138 -23.34 -11.79 18.21
CA ILE A 138 -22.61 -12.26 17.04
C ILE A 138 -23.59 -12.62 15.92
N TRP A 139 -23.36 -12.05 14.74
CA TRP A 139 -24.02 -12.41 13.49
C TRP A 139 -23.15 -13.36 12.66
N ALA A 140 -21.85 -13.09 12.58
CA ALA A 140 -20.85 -13.90 11.88
C ALA A 140 -19.50 -13.84 12.59
N SER A 141 -18.65 -14.85 12.37
CA SER A 141 -17.35 -15.02 13.04
C SER A 141 -16.23 -15.40 12.09
N GLY A 142 -15.01 -15.54 12.61
CA GLY A 142 -13.85 -15.95 11.82
C GLY A 142 -13.38 -14.88 10.85
N LEU A 143 -13.51 -13.60 11.22
CA LEU A 143 -13.02 -12.47 10.44
C LEU A 143 -11.72 -11.94 11.05
N ARG A 144 -10.81 -11.41 10.23
CA ARG A 144 -9.53 -10.85 10.68
C ARG A 144 -9.63 -9.36 10.95
N ASN A 145 -9.95 -8.59 9.92
CA ASN A 145 -10.12 -7.15 9.94
C ASN A 145 -11.14 -6.75 8.87
N PRO A 146 -12.46 -6.92 9.14
CA PRO A 146 -13.54 -6.55 8.24
C PRO A 146 -13.62 -5.03 8.13
N PHE A 147 -12.81 -4.45 7.25
CA PHE A 147 -12.50 -3.02 7.22
C PHE A 147 -13.71 -2.19 6.79
N ARG A 148 -14.23 -2.40 5.57
CA ARG A 148 -15.55 -1.92 5.16
C ARG A 148 -16.46 -3.09 4.80
N PHE A 149 -17.73 -2.88 5.11
CA PHE A 149 -18.82 -3.73 4.65
C PHE A 149 -19.99 -2.88 4.19
N SER A 150 -20.83 -3.46 3.34
CA SER A 150 -22.07 -2.83 2.93
C SER A 150 -23.18 -3.83 2.66
N PHE A 151 -24.41 -3.36 2.87
CA PHE A 151 -25.58 -4.04 2.34
C PHE A 151 -25.84 -3.61 0.91
N ASP A 152 -26.15 -4.57 0.06
CA ASP A 152 -26.89 -4.29 -1.16
C ASP A 152 -28.27 -3.77 -0.79
N ARG A 153 -28.58 -2.54 -1.21
CA ARG A 153 -29.83 -1.85 -0.86
C ARG A 153 -31.08 -2.52 -1.43
N GLU A 154 -30.92 -3.35 -2.46
CA GLU A 154 -32.04 -4.04 -3.11
C GLU A 154 -32.26 -5.45 -2.55
N THR A 155 -31.19 -6.25 -2.42
CA THR A 155 -31.30 -7.65 -2.02
C THR A 155 -31.09 -7.89 -0.52
N GLY A 156 -30.43 -6.97 0.18
CA GLY A 156 -30.01 -7.15 1.56
C GLY A 156 -28.80 -8.07 1.73
N GLU A 157 -28.15 -8.51 0.63
CA GLU A 157 -26.89 -9.23 0.71
C GLU A 157 -25.83 -8.38 1.41
N LEU A 158 -25.12 -8.98 2.35
CA LEU A 158 -24.06 -8.32 3.11
C LEU A 158 -22.69 -8.70 2.54
N TRP A 159 -21.93 -7.70 2.14
CA TRP A 159 -20.60 -7.86 1.56
C TRP A 159 -19.54 -7.24 2.47
N VAL A 160 -18.41 -7.92 2.66
CA VAL A 160 -17.30 -7.47 3.51
C VAL A 160 -16.00 -7.54 2.72
N GLY A 161 -15.13 -6.54 2.87
CA GLY A 161 -13.70 -6.72 2.58
C GLY A 161 -12.96 -7.04 3.88
N ASP A 162 -12.29 -8.19 3.91
CA ASP A 162 -11.52 -8.65 5.07
C ASP A 162 -10.02 -8.63 4.74
N VAL A 163 -9.27 -7.81 5.50
CA VAL A 163 -7.84 -7.63 5.26
C VAL A 163 -7.08 -8.82 5.83
N GLY A 164 -6.42 -9.60 4.97
CA GLY A 164 -5.64 -10.77 5.38
C GLY A 164 -4.33 -10.42 6.10
N GLN A 165 -3.57 -11.44 6.48
CA GLN A 165 -2.32 -11.32 7.24
C GLN A 165 -1.09 -11.06 6.38
N GLY A 166 -0.91 -11.83 5.30
CA GLY A 166 0.31 -11.79 4.52
C GLY A 166 0.35 -12.62 3.23
N ALA A 167 -0.66 -13.42 2.92
CA ALA A 167 -0.71 -14.21 1.68
C ALA A 167 -1.83 -13.77 0.74
N TRP A 168 -3.02 -13.51 1.30
CA TRP A 168 -4.21 -13.21 0.51
C TRP A 168 -4.99 -12.03 1.11
N GLU A 169 -5.76 -11.39 0.26
CA GLU A 169 -6.83 -10.43 0.58
C GLU A 169 -8.15 -11.03 0.10
N GLU A 170 -9.27 -10.75 0.78
CA GLU A 170 -10.53 -11.41 0.43
C GLU A 170 -11.78 -10.52 0.52
N ILE A 171 -12.79 -10.90 -0.26
CA ILE A 171 -14.15 -10.38 -0.16
C ILE A 171 -15.06 -11.53 0.24
N ASP A 172 -15.95 -11.28 1.19
CA ASP A 172 -16.92 -12.25 1.68
C ASP A 172 -18.37 -11.81 1.42
N LYS A 173 -19.22 -12.80 1.14
CA LYS A 173 -20.67 -12.67 1.32
C LYS A 173 -21.05 -13.21 2.69
N ILE A 174 -21.49 -12.32 3.58
CA ILE A 174 -21.79 -12.68 4.96
C ILE A 174 -23.17 -13.30 5.10
N ALA A 175 -23.21 -14.51 5.68
CA ALA A 175 -24.42 -15.23 6.03
C ALA A 175 -24.61 -15.28 7.55
N LYS A 176 -25.86 -15.44 7.98
CA LYS A 176 -26.22 -15.64 9.39
C LYS A 176 -25.51 -16.87 9.97
N GLY A 177 -24.71 -16.67 11.01
CA GLY A 177 -23.95 -17.72 11.68
C GLY A 177 -22.76 -18.25 10.87
N GLY A 178 -22.38 -17.58 9.78
CA GLY A 178 -21.22 -17.94 8.97
C GLY A 178 -19.90 -17.79 9.75
N ASN A 179 -18.98 -18.71 9.52
CA ASN A 179 -17.63 -18.68 10.06
C ASN A 179 -16.62 -18.60 8.91
N TYR A 180 -15.96 -17.46 8.76
CA TYR A 180 -15.05 -17.13 7.64
C TYR A 180 -13.61 -17.59 7.88
N GLY A 181 -13.40 -18.37 8.95
CA GLY A 181 -12.25 -19.25 9.07
C GLY A 181 -10.97 -18.61 9.58
N TRP A 182 -10.88 -17.28 9.75
CA TRP A 182 -9.73 -16.68 10.42
C TRP A 182 -9.61 -17.20 11.87
N LYS A 183 -8.44 -17.66 12.33
CA LYS A 183 -7.10 -17.64 11.68
C LYS A 183 -6.63 -18.96 11.05
N THR A 184 -7.54 -19.88 10.77
CA THR A 184 -7.25 -21.17 10.12
C THR A 184 -7.04 -21.00 8.61
N CYS A 185 -7.91 -20.23 7.96
CA CYS A 185 -7.86 -19.90 6.55
C CYS A 185 -7.44 -18.44 6.32
N GLU A 186 -6.95 -18.17 5.12
CA GLU A 186 -6.68 -16.83 4.58
C GLU A 186 -6.91 -16.93 3.07
N GLY A 187 -7.98 -16.34 2.56
CA GLY A 187 -8.49 -16.67 1.22
C GLY A 187 -9.05 -18.10 1.15
N PHE A 188 -8.95 -18.73 -0.02
CA PHE A 188 -9.23 -20.15 -0.22
C PHE A 188 -8.13 -21.07 0.36
N HIS A 189 -7.14 -20.52 1.06
CA HIS A 189 -5.89 -21.19 1.41
C HIS A 189 -5.69 -21.31 2.92
N ARG A 190 -4.90 -22.31 3.34
CA ARG A 190 -4.47 -22.40 4.75
C ARG A 190 -3.65 -21.17 5.08
N ARG A 191 -3.87 -20.58 6.25
CA ARG A 191 -3.16 -19.37 6.71
C ARG A 191 -1.64 -19.51 6.56
N GLY A 192 -1.02 -18.56 5.86
CA GLY A 192 0.40 -18.56 5.51
C GLY A 192 0.82 -19.40 4.29
N SER A 193 -0.13 -19.98 3.54
CA SER A 193 0.13 -20.72 2.30
C SER A 193 -0.33 -19.97 1.07
N THR A 194 0.41 -20.10 -0.03
CA THR A 194 0.03 -19.59 -1.36
C THR A 194 -0.43 -20.69 -2.32
N SER A 195 -0.60 -21.93 -1.83
CA SER A 195 -0.94 -23.08 -2.70
C SER A 195 -1.77 -24.18 -2.03
N ALA A 196 -1.71 -24.32 -0.71
CA ALA A 196 -2.48 -25.33 0.01
C ALA A 196 -3.88 -24.81 0.34
N LEU A 197 -4.91 -25.40 -0.28
CA LEU A 197 -6.31 -25.04 -0.07
C LEU A 197 -6.78 -25.31 1.39
N CYS A 198 -7.68 -24.47 1.88
CA CYS A 198 -8.30 -24.57 3.20
C CYS A 198 -9.62 -25.35 3.20
N ASN A 199 -9.55 -26.68 3.08
CA ASN A 199 -10.76 -27.52 3.03
C ASN A 199 -11.29 -27.89 4.43
N THR A 200 -11.38 -26.94 5.36
CA THR A 200 -11.83 -27.22 6.73
C THR A 200 -13.36 -27.22 6.79
N PRO A 201 -14.00 -28.34 7.20
CA PRO A 201 -15.46 -28.41 7.24
C PRO A 201 -16.08 -27.35 8.16
N GLY A 202 -17.15 -26.70 7.68
CA GLY A 202 -17.90 -25.70 8.45
C GLY A 202 -17.34 -24.28 8.37
N LEU A 203 -16.27 -24.06 7.62
CA LEU A 203 -15.80 -22.71 7.27
C LEU A 203 -16.40 -22.29 5.92
N ALA A 204 -16.75 -21.02 5.81
CA ALA A 204 -17.24 -20.41 4.60
C ALA A 204 -16.07 -19.88 3.78
N ASP A 205 -16.08 -20.18 2.49
CA ASP A 205 -15.11 -19.63 1.54
C ASP A 205 -15.45 -18.18 1.18
N PRO A 206 -14.44 -17.36 0.84
CA PRO A 206 -14.68 -16.04 0.27
C PRO A 206 -15.32 -16.12 -1.10
N ILE A 207 -15.94 -15.03 -1.56
CA ILE A 207 -16.42 -14.95 -2.94
C ILE A 207 -15.27 -14.70 -3.92
N VAL A 208 -14.22 -13.99 -3.47
CA VAL A 208 -13.01 -13.79 -4.26
C VAL A 208 -11.82 -13.49 -3.36
N GLU A 209 -10.64 -13.92 -3.78
CA GLU A 209 -9.36 -13.59 -3.15
C GLU A 209 -8.45 -12.87 -4.15
N HIS A 210 -7.48 -12.11 -3.62
CA HIS A 210 -6.38 -11.52 -4.37
C HIS A 210 -5.04 -11.86 -3.71
N PRO A 211 -4.02 -12.25 -4.48
CA PRO A 211 -2.68 -12.44 -3.94
C PRO A 211 -2.05 -11.09 -3.58
N ARG A 212 -1.06 -11.10 -2.68
CA ARG A 212 -0.38 -9.87 -2.19
C ARG A 212 0.27 -8.98 -3.26
N GLN A 213 0.49 -9.52 -4.46
CA GLN A 213 0.99 -8.73 -5.57
C GLN A 213 -0.10 -7.86 -6.23
N GLU A 214 -1.38 -8.24 -6.08
CA GLU A 214 -2.55 -7.55 -6.67
C GLU A 214 -3.27 -6.64 -5.67
N ALA A 215 -3.35 -7.03 -4.39
CA ALA A 215 -3.99 -6.28 -3.31
C ALA A 215 -3.24 -6.54 -1.98
N ARG A 216 -3.27 -5.60 -1.03
CA ARG A 216 -2.55 -5.72 0.26
C ARG A 216 -3.30 -5.16 1.46
N SER A 217 -4.37 -4.43 1.24
CA SER A 217 -5.28 -3.91 2.25
C SER A 217 -6.63 -3.64 1.58
N ILE A 218 -7.39 -4.72 1.40
CA ILE A 218 -8.68 -4.68 0.72
C ILE A 218 -9.63 -3.81 1.52
N THR A 219 -10.15 -2.78 0.86
CA THR A 219 -11.02 -1.82 1.51
C THR A 219 -12.42 -2.39 1.68
N GLY A 220 -12.87 -3.27 0.80
CA GLY A 220 -14.29 -3.59 0.61
C GLY A 220 -14.95 -2.61 -0.35
N GLY A 221 -16.28 -2.58 -0.38
CA GLY A 221 -17.00 -2.00 -1.51
C GLY A 221 -18.50 -1.83 -1.30
N VAL A 222 -19.19 -1.61 -2.41
CA VAL A 222 -20.64 -1.38 -2.52
C VAL A 222 -21.21 -2.04 -3.78
N VAL A 223 -22.44 -2.51 -3.72
CA VAL A 223 -23.17 -2.93 -4.93
C VAL A 223 -23.69 -1.71 -5.67
N TYR A 224 -23.37 -1.60 -6.96
CA TYR A 224 -23.81 -0.48 -7.79
C TYR A 224 -25.30 -0.59 -8.12
N ARG A 225 -26.07 0.46 -7.81
CA ARG A 225 -27.51 0.57 -8.04
C ARG A 225 -27.91 1.86 -8.77
N GLY A 226 -26.93 2.53 -9.39
CA GLY A 226 -27.12 3.76 -10.14
C GLY A 226 -27.61 3.51 -11.57
N ALA A 227 -27.92 4.59 -12.28
CA ALA A 227 -28.43 4.56 -13.65
C ALA A 227 -27.37 4.93 -14.69
N ALA A 228 -26.29 5.61 -14.30
CA ALA A 228 -25.27 6.10 -15.23
C ALA A 228 -24.43 4.98 -15.88
N MET A 229 -24.31 3.81 -15.21
CA MET A 229 -23.56 2.65 -15.70
C MET A 229 -24.45 1.38 -15.70
N PRO A 230 -25.44 1.26 -16.62
CA PRO A 230 -26.42 0.17 -16.58
C PRO A 230 -25.82 -1.24 -16.56
N SER A 231 -24.67 -1.43 -17.20
CA SER A 231 -23.97 -2.72 -17.24
C SER A 231 -23.36 -3.15 -15.90
N LEU A 232 -23.27 -2.25 -14.91
CA LEU A 232 -22.75 -2.53 -13.58
C LEU A 232 -23.86 -2.68 -12.53
N VAL A 233 -25.14 -2.52 -12.89
CA VAL A 233 -26.24 -2.66 -11.92
C VAL A 233 -26.22 -4.05 -11.29
N GLY A 234 -26.21 -4.11 -9.97
CA GLY A 234 -26.10 -5.35 -9.20
C GLY A 234 -24.67 -5.89 -9.06
N THR A 235 -23.67 -5.22 -9.61
CA THR A 235 -22.26 -5.61 -9.49
C THR A 235 -21.65 -5.04 -8.21
N TYR A 236 -20.90 -5.86 -7.48
CA TYR A 236 -20.11 -5.40 -6.34
C TYR A 236 -18.85 -4.68 -6.83
N ILE A 237 -18.75 -3.40 -6.50
CA ILE A 237 -17.60 -2.54 -6.78
C ILE A 237 -16.80 -2.39 -5.49
N TYR A 238 -15.54 -2.80 -5.51
CA TYR A 238 -14.67 -2.81 -4.34
C TYR A 238 -13.25 -2.38 -4.73
N GLY A 239 -12.41 -2.13 -3.75
CA GLY A 239 -11.04 -1.74 -4.03
C GLY A 239 -10.07 -2.02 -2.90
N ASP A 240 -8.83 -1.63 -3.11
CA ASP A 240 -7.70 -1.90 -2.23
C ASP A 240 -6.96 -0.59 -1.92
N PHE A 241 -6.66 -0.38 -0.64
CA PHE A 241 -6.02 0.84 -0.16
C PHE A 241 -4.60 0.97 -0.73
N GLU A 242 -3.78 -0.08 -0.60
CA GLU A 242 -2.36 -0.03 -0.95
C GLU A 242 -2.10 0.18 -2.45
N THR A 243 -2.94 -0.36 -3.33
CA THR A 243 -2.78 -0.25 -4.79
C THR A 243 -3.64 0.85 -5.41
N GLY A 244 -4.72 1.25 -4.73
CA GLY A 244 -5.72 2.17 -5.29
C GLY A 244 -6.57 1.55 -6.40
N ASN A 245 -6.42 0.25 -6.69
CA ASN A 245 -7.21 -0.46 -7.68
C ASN A 245 -8.67 -0.54 -7.25
N ILE A 246 -9.57 -0.39 -8.22
CA ILE A 246 -11.01 -0.56 -8.06
C ILE A 246 -11.47 -1.62 -9.05
N TRP A 247 -12.11 -2.67 -8.53
CA TRP A 247 -12.64 -3.78 -9.30
C TRP A 247 -14.16 -3.77 -9.34
N ALA A 248 -14.70 -4.22 -10.46
CA ALA A 248 -16.05 -4.76 -10.57
C ALA A 248 -15.98 -6.28 -10.47
N LEU A 249 -16.72 -6.89 -9.54
CA LEU A 249 -16.83 -8.35 -9.44
C LEU A 249 -17.83 -8.90 -10.47
N LEU A 250 -17.34 -9.26 -11.64
CA LEU A 250 -18.15 -9.87 -12.69
C LEU A 250 -18.22 -11.38 -12.52
N PHE A 251 -19.12 -12.04 -13.24
CA PHE A 251 -19.23 -13.50 -13.28
C PHE A 251 -19.12 -13.98 -14.72
N ASP A 252 -18.37 -15.05 -14.95
CA ASP A 252 -18.27 -15.67 -16.26
C ASP A 252 -19.51 -16.53 -16.58
N ALA A 253 -19.53 -17.16 -17.76
CA ALA A 253 -20.64 -18.02 -18.20
C ALA A 253 -20.85 -19.26 -17.31
N ALA A 254 -19.84 -19.65 -16.50
CA ALA A 254 -19.93 -20.73 -15.53
C ALA A 254 -20.27 -20.21 -14.11
N ASN A 255 -20.66 -18.94 -13.98
CA ASN A 255 -20.93 -18.26 -12.72
C ASN A 255 -19.72 -18.20 -11.78
N LYS A 256 -18.51 -18.18 -12.35
CA LYS A 256 -17.28 -18.00 -11.58
C LYS A 256 -16.95 -16.51 -11.43
N PRO A 257 -16.61 -16.03 -10.21
CA PRO A 257 -16.20 -14.65 -9.99
C PRO A 257 -14.95 -14.31 -10.80
N THR A 258 -15.02 -13.19 -11.51
CA THR A 258 -13.98 -12.66 -12.39
C THR A 258 -13.84 -11.15 -12.10
N PRO A 259 -12.95 -10.78 -11.15
CA PRO A 259 -12.63 -9.38 -10.88
C PRO A 259 -12.13 -8.68 -12.14
N LYS A 260 -12.68 -7.51 -12.43
CA LYS A 260 -12.20 -6.65 -13.51
C LYS A 260 -11.85 -5.29 -12.95
N ILE A 261 -10.60 -4.86 -13.12
CA ILE A 261 -10.20 -3.48 -12.78
C ILE A 261 -11.01 -2.53 -13.67
N ILE A 262 -11.71 -1.59 -13.05
CA ILE A 262 -12.52 -0.57 -13.73
C ILE A 262 -12.00 0.85 -13.50
N ALA A 263 -11.17 1.06 -12.46
CA ALA A 263 -10.50 2.33 -12.20
C ALA A 263 -9.28 2.10 -11.29
N ASN A 264 -8.39 3.09 -11.21
CA ASN A 264 -7.35 3.19 -10.20
C ASN A 264 -7.29 4.65 -9.72
N VAL A 265 -7.23 4.85 -8.40
CA VAL A 265 -7.25 6.19 -7.77
C VAL A 265 -5.93 6.57 -7.11
N GLY A 266 -4.85 5.82 -7.40
CA GLY A 266 -3.54 5.98 -6.80
C GLY A 266 -3.39 5.20 -5.50
N ALA A 267 -2.20 4.65 -5.31
CA ALA A 267 -1.80 3.87 -4.14
C ALA A 267 -2.00 4.66 -2.83
N GLN A 268 -2.48 3.97 -1.80
CA GLN A 268 -2.64 4.44 -0.42
C GLN A 268 -3.59 5.63 -0.28
N THR A 269 -4.59 5.70 -1.16
CA THR A 269 -5.62 6.76 -1.11
C THR A 269 -7.00 6.23 -0.78
N LEU A 270 -7.43 5.10 -1.35
CA LEU A 270 -8.81 4.60 -1.24
C LEU A 270 -9.15 4.09 0.17
N VAL A 271 -10.07 4.76 0.88
CA VAL A 271 -10.45 4.37 2.27
C VAL A 271 -11.92 4.05 2.48
N ALA A 272 -12.80 4.41 1.53
CA ALA A 272 -14.19 4.01 1.54
C ALA A 272 -14.83 4.21 0.16
N PHE A 273 -15.95 3.53 -0.04
CA PHE A 273 -16.94 3.86 -1.05
C PHE A 273 -18.18 4.43 -0.36
N ALA A 274 -18.84 5.37 -1.03
CA ALA A 274 -20.15 5.88 -0.63
C ALA A 274 -21.14 5.71 -1.78
N GLN A 275 -22.42 5.62 -1.44
CA GLN A 275 -23.52 5.55 -2.41
C GLN A 275 -24.43 6.76 -2.22
N GLY A 276 -24.65 7.51 -3.29
CA GLY A 276 -25.69 8.55 -3.32
C GLY A 276 -27.09 7.98 -3.14
N ASN A 277 -28.07 8.85 -2.93
CA ASN A 277 -29.49 8.45 -2.92
C ASN A 277 -29.98 8.00 -4.30
N ASP A 278 -29.27 8.41 -5.35
CA ASP A 278 -29.46 8.00 -6.75
C ASP A 278 -28.81 6.65 -7.09
N GLY A 279 -28.16 5.98 -6.12
CA GLY A 279 -27.47 4.71 -6.32
C GLY A 279 -26.09 4.84 -6.99
N GLU A 280 -25.68 6.07 -7.34
CA GLU A 280 -24.36 6.32 -7.92
C GLU A 280 -23.26 6.18 -6.87
N VAL A 281 -22.08 5.75 -7.32
CA VAL A 281 -20.96 5.42 -6.43
C VAL A 281 -19.95 6.57 -6.39
N TYR A 282 -19.50 6.86 -5.17
CA TYR A 282 -18.49 7.84 -4.85
C TYR A 282 -17.33 7.13 -4.15
N ILE A 283 -16.12 7.59 -4.45
CA ILE A 283 -14.86 7.09 -3.92
C ILE A 283 -14.33 8.11 -2.93
N VAL A 284 -13.97 7.67 -1.73
CA VAL A 284 -13.42 8.53 -0.67
C VAL A 284 -11.93 8.25 -0.54
N GLN A 285 -11.11 9.27 -0.76
CA GLN A 285 -9.66 9.18 -0.65
C GLN A 285 -9.15 9.87 0.62
N ILE A 286 -8.25 9.22 1.37
CA ILE A 286 -7.60 9.83 2.54
C ILE A 286 -6.70 10.97 2.07
N SER A 287 -6.79 12.12 2.74
CA SER A 287 -6.09 13.35 2.34
C SER A 287 -6.30 13.74 0.86
N GLY A 288 -7.42 13.32 0.27
CA GLY A 288 -7.74 13.49 -1.14
C GLY A 288 -9.21 13.86 -1.37
N PRO A 289 -9.67 13.83 -2.63
CA PRO A 289 -11.03 14.21 -2.97
C PRO A 289 -12.06 13.12 -2.61
N ILE A 290 -13.33 13.52 -2.66
CA ILE A 290 -14.43 12.58 -2.89
C ILE A 290 -14.74 12.64 -4.39
N SER A 291 -14.54 11.54 -5.09
CA SER A 291 -14.66 11.44 -6.55
C SER A 291 -15.90 10.63 -6.93
N LYS A 292 -16.66 11.05 -7.95
CA LYS A 292 -17.76 10.24 -8.48
C LYS A 292 -17.23 9.25 -9.52
N LEU A 293 -17.60 7.97 -9.40
CA LEU A 293 -17.32 6.99 -10.43
C LEU A 293 -18.27 7.21 -11.62
N VAL A 294 -17.73 7.40 -12.81
CA VAL A 294 -18.48 7.69 -14.03
C VAL A 294 -18.01 6.77 -15.17
N PRO A 295 -18.84 6.53 -16.20
CA PRO A 295 -18.38 5.85 -17.40
C PRO A 295 -17.17 6.58 -17.99
N ALA A 296 -16.10 5.82 -18.28
CA ALA A 296 -15.01 6.36 -19.07
C ALA A 296 -15.55 6.73 -20.46
N ALA A 297 -15.11 7.87 -21.01
CA ALA A 297 -15.23 8.10 -22.44
C ALA A 297 -14.51 6.96 -23.17
N PRO A 298 -14.94 6.56 -24.39
CA PRO A 298 -14.18 5.62 -25.20
C PRO A 298 -12.72 6.09 -25.21
N PRO A 299 -11.76 5.24 -24.81
CA PRO A 299 -10.38 5.64 -24.86
C PRO A 299 -10.08 6.05 -26.32
N PRO A 300 -9.28 7.11 -26.54
CA PRO A 300 -8.72 7.34 -27.86
C PRO A 300 -8.07 6.03 -28.35
N PRO A 301 -7.94 5.82 -29.67
CA PRO A 301 -7.18 4.68 -30.19
C PRO A 301 -5.86 4.57 -29.42
N ASP A 302 -5.54 3.38 -28.91
CA ASP A 302 -4.28 3.13 -28.20
C ASP A 302 -3.13 3.29 -29.19
N ASN A 303 -2.69 4.53 -29.32
CA ASN A 303 -1.56 4.95 -30.13
C ASN A 303 -0.27 4.92 -29.29
N PHE A 304 -0.30 4.30 -28.10
CA PHE A 304 0.86 4.26 -27.26
C PHE A 304 1.96 3.43 -27.95
N PRO A 305 3.19 4.00 -28.08
CA PRO A 305 4.31 3.37 -28.77
C PRO A 305 4.57 1.93 -28.32
N GLN A 306 4.41 0.96 -29.23
CA GLN A 306 4.68 -0.45 -28.95
C GLN A 306 6.19 -0.76 -29.01
N LYS A 307 6.94 0.03 -29.77
CA LYS A 307 8.41 -0.03 -29.82
C LYS A 307 9.03 1.18 -29.11
N LEU A 308 10.19 0.97 -28.50
CA LEU A 308 10.92 2.04 -27.81
C LEU A 308 11.34 3.14 -28.81
N SER A 309 11.75 2.75 -30.02
CA SER A 309 12.05 3.68 -31.13
C SER A 309 10.91 4.63 -31.50
N GLN A 310 9.67 4.31 -31.13
CA GLN A 310 8.48 5.13 -31.43
C GLN A 310 8.14 6.12 -30.31
N THR A 311 8.86 6.10 -29.19
CA THR A 311 8.51 6.87 -27.97
C THR A 311 8.95 8.33 -28.00
N GLY A 312 9.88 8.69 -28.89
CA GLY A 312 10.55 9.99 -28.86
C GLY A 312 11.53 10.17 -27.70
N CYS A 313 11.70 9.19 -26.81
CA CYS A 313 12.67 9.22 -25.71
C CYS A 313 14.08 8.78 -26.15
N VAL A 314 14.16 8.08 -27.28
CA VAL A 314 15.40 7.58 -27.90
C VAL A 314 15.46 8.02 -29.37
N ASP A 315 16.64 7.99 -29.96
CA ASP A 315 16.79 8.19 -31.39
C ASP A 315 16.05 7.06 -32.15
N PRO A 316 15.13 7.37 -33.08
CA PRO A 316 14.35 6.35 -33.78
C PRO A 316 15.20 5.49 -34.74
N GLY A 317 16.35 6.00 -35.21
CA GLY A 317 17.30 5.29 -36.06
C GLY A 317 18.37 4.53 -35.28
N ASP A 318 18.63 4.93 -34.03
CA ASP A 318 19.48 4.22 -33.07
C ASP A 318 18.85 4.25 -31.67
N PRO A 319 17.94 3.32 -31.34
CA PRO A 319 17.26 3.29 -30.04
C PRO A 319 18.20 3.14 -28.84
N LYS A 320 19.50 2.90 -29.09
CA LYS A 320 20.51 2.90 -28.03
C LYS A 320 20.87 4.31 -27.57
N SER A 321 20.73 5.28 -28.43
CA SER A 321 21.05 6.69 -28.16
C SER A 321 19.82 7.44 -27.67
N ALA A 322 20.01 8.37 -26.73
CA ALA A 322 18.91 9.22 -26.28
C ALA A 322 18.48 10.19 -27.39
N ALA A 323 17.20 10.54 -27.42
CA ALA A 323 16.70 11.55 -28.34
C ALA A 323 17.28 12.95 -28.02
N SER A 324 17.22 13.86 -28.99
CA SER A 324 17.56 15.27 -28.74
C SER A 324 16.63 15.87 -27.67
N GLY A 325 17.18 16.68 -26.76
CA GLY A 325 16.43 17.30 -25.66
C GLY A 325 16.26 16.41 -24.42
N VAL A 326 16.69 15.15 -24.48
CA VAL A 326 16.67 14.22 -23.33
C VAL A 326 17.99 14.33 -22.57
N ILE A 327 17.94 14.58 -21.26
CA ILE A 327 19.10 15.01 -20.48
C ILE A 327 19.62 13.86 -19.63
N PRO A 328 20.89 13.44 -19.81
CA PRO A 328 21.47 12.38 -19.02
C PRO A 328 21.71 12.83 -17.58
N TYR A 329 21.53 11.90 -16.64
CA TYR A 329 21.91 12.11 -15.25
C TYR A 329 22.36 10.81 -14.59
N ASP A 330 23.06 10.94 -13.48
CA ASP A 330 23.41 9.85 -12.59
C ASP A 330 23.15 10.22 -11.13
N VAL A 331 23.09 9.20 -10.28
CA VAL A 331 22.77 9.32 -8.85
C VAL A 331 23.98 8.91 -8.03
N VAL A 332 24.17 9.51 -6.85
CA VAL A 332 25.27 9.14 -5.94
C VAL A 332 25.11 7.71 -5.41
N SER A 333 23.92 7.36 -4.92
CA SER A 333 23.61 6.03 -4.39
C SER A 333 22.57 5.35 -5.26
N PRO A 334 22.96 4.41 -6.15
CA PRO A 334 22.03 3.73 -7.03
C PRO A 334 21.22 2.67 -6.28
N LEU A 335 19.95 2.52 -6.67
CA LEU A 335 19.13 1.40 -6.22
C LEU A 335 19.71 0.05 -6.67
N TRP A 336 19.60 -0.96 -5.81
CA TRP A 336 19.97 -2.35 -6.08
C TRP A 336 18.96 -3.01 -7.00
N SER A 337 19.46 -3.70 -8.03
CA SER A 337 18.66 -4.46 -9.00
C SER A 337 19.50 -5.58 -9.59
N ASP A 338 19.90 -6.52 -8.73
CA ASP A 338 20.70 -7.70 -9.07
C ASP A 338 22.03 -7.39 -9.76
N GLY A 339 22.64 -6.23 -9.48
CA GLY A 339 23.90 -5.81 -10.10
C GLY A 339 23.79 -5.26 -11.53
N ALA A 340 22.58 -5.07 -12.07
CA ALA A 340 22.42 -4.48 -13.40
C ALA A 340 22.95 -3.05 -13.49
N ASP A 341 23.68 -2.79 -14.58
CA ASP A 341 24.14 -1.47 -15.00
C ASP A 341 22.94 -0.58 -15.33
N LYS A 342 23.04 0.72 -15.02
CA LYS A 342 21.93 1.67 -15.18
C LYS A 342 22.40 2.93 -15.89
N THR A 343 21.69 3.29 -16.95
CA THR A 343 21.77 4.63 -17.55
C THR A 343 20.44 5.33 -17.38
N ARG A 344 20.47 6.65 -17.14
CA ARG A 344 19.27 7.42 -16.83
C ARG A 344 19.23 8.72 -17.62
N PHE A 345 18.03 9.09 -18.00
CA PHE A 345 17.75 10.36 -18.63
C PHE A 345 16.44 10.94 -18.12
N LEU A 346 16.30 12.25 -18.20
CA LEU A 346 15.09 12.98 -17.89
C LEU A 346 14.68 13.87 -19.07
N ALA A 347 13.39 13.99 -19.29
CA ALA A 347 12.78 14.92 -20.21
C ALA A 347 11.62 15.63 -19.51
N ILE A 348 11.51 16.94 -19.70
CA ILE A 348 10.37 17.74 -19.25
C ILE A 348 9.78 18.48 -20.46
N PRO A 349 8.49 18.86 -20.45
CA PRO A 349 7.92 19.62 -21.55
C PRO A 349 8.62 20.97 -21.77
N ASP A 350 8.62 21.43 -23.02
CA ASP A 350 9.18 22.73 -23.38
C ASP A 350 8.59 23.87 -22.53
N ASN A 351 9.45 24.82 -22.15
CA ASN A 351 9.08 26.01 -21.35
C ASN A 351 8.51 25.69 -19.95
N THR A 352 8.77 24.49 -19.42
CA THR A 352 8.46 24.14 -18.04
C THR A 352 9.75 24.00 -17.22
N THR A 353 9.61 23.97 -15.89
CA THR A 353 10.74 23.88 -14.96
C THR A 353 10.44 22.88 -13.85
N ILE A 354 11.49 22.32 -13.27
CA ILE A 354 11.45 21.43 -12.11
C ILE A 354 11.40 22.29 -10.84
N THR A 355 10.51 21.96 -9.91
CA THR A 355 10.47 22.57 -8.58
C THR A 355 11.30 21.73 -7.61
N VAL A 356 12.17 22.38 -6.85
CA VAL A 356 12.92 21.75 -5.76
C VAL A 356 12.19 22.04 -4.46
N GLU A 357 11.73 20.99 -3.79
CA GLU A 357 10.98 21.09 -2.53
C GLU A 357 11.92 21.34 -1.34
N MET A 358 11.36 21.75 -0.20
CA MET A 358 12.13 22.10 0.99
C MET A 358 12.92 20.94 1.59
N ASP A 359 12.47 19.70 1.38
CA ASP A 359 13.17 18.48 1.81
C ASP A 359 14.22 17.99 0.80
N GLY A 360 14.35 18.67 -0.35
CA GLY A 360 15.30 18.35 -1.41
C GLY A 360 14.75 17.42 -2.50
N ASP A 361 13.52 16.92 -2.35
CA ASP A 361 12.82 16.15 -3.39
C ASP A 361 12.45 17.06 -4.57
N TRP A 362 12.36 16.49 -5.78
CA TRP A 362 12.07 17.25 -6.99
C TRP A 362 10.68 16.95 -7.54
N THR A 363 9.88 18.00 -7.74
CA THR A 363 8.59 17.92 -8.41
C THR A 363 8.74 18.27 -9.89
N LEU A 364 8.67 17.26 -10.76
CA LEU A 364 8.76 17.42 -12.22
C LEU A 364 7.39 17.75 -12.83
N PRO A 365 7.28 18.64 -13.82
CA PRO A 365 5.99 19.05 -14.41
C PRO A 365 5.20 17.91 -15.09
N ILE A 366 3.88 18.09 -15.25
CA ILE A 366 3.02 17.16 -16.02
C ILE A 366 3.62 16.98 -17.43
N GLY A 367 3.64 15.76 -17.95
CA GLY A 367 4.25 15.40 -19.23
C GLY A 367 5.73 15.04 -19.15
N SER A 368 6.35 15.11 -17.97
CA SER A 368 7.75 14.70 -17.79
C SER A 368 7.93 13.18 -17.94
N VAL A 369 9.07 12.76 -18.48
CA VAL A 369 9.43 11.35 -18.66
C VAL A 369 10.81 11.09 -18.08
N LEU A 370 10.91 10.07 -17.24
CA LEU A 370 12.16 9.50 -16.78
C LEU A 370 12.44 8.23 -17.55
N VAL A 371 13.63 8.15 -18.13
CA VAL A 371 14.10 7.01 -18.90
C VAL A 371 15.17 6.31 -18.08
N LYS A 372 15.02 5.01 -17.86
CA LYS A 372 16.04 4.20 -17.17
C LYS A 372 16.26 2.90 -17.94
N THR A 373 17.49 2.69 -18.38
CA THR A 373 17.87 1.46 -19.09
C THR A 373 18.74 0.60 -18.20
N PHE A 374 18.37 -0.68 -18.09
CA PHE A 374 19.08 -1.72 -17.34
C PHE A 374 19.85 -2.62 -18.32
N ALA A 375 21.09 -2.91 -17.98
CA ALA A 375 21.98 -3.73 -18.80
C ALA A 375 22.82 -4.71 -17.94
N ASP A 376 23.32 -5.73 -18.60
CA ASP A 376 24.36 -6.63 -18.10
C ASP A 376 25.60 -6.44 -18.98
N GLY A 377 26.53 -5.60 -18.52
CA GLY A 377 27.61 -5.08 -19.33
C GLY A 377 27.06 -4.33 -20.55
N ASN A 378 27.43 -4.78 -21.75
CA ASN A 378 26.99 -4.13 -23.01
C ASN A 378 25.60 -4.60 -23.49
N ARG A 379 25.00 -5.61 -22.85
CA ARG A 379 23.70 -6.15 -23.25
C ARG A 379 22.58 -5.42 -22.52
N ARG A 380 21.78 -4.65 -23.25
CA ARG A 380 20.56 -4.04 -22.72
C ARG A 380 19.48 -5.11 -22.54
N ILE A 381 18.73 -4.96 -21.44
CA ILE A 381 17.70 -5.92 -21.03
C ILE A 381 16.35 -5.21 -21.01
N GLU A 382 16.29 -4.07 -20.33
CA GLU A 382 15.06 -3.34 -20.11
C GLU A 382 15.30 -1.85 -20.32
N THR A 383 14.35 -1.16 -20.96
CA THR A 383 14.21 0.29 -20.81
C THR A 383 12.84 0.58 -20.19
N ARG A 384 12.85 1.30 -19.07
CA ARG A 384 11.65 1.72 -18.36
C ARG A 384 11.43 3.21 -18.57
N LEU A 385 10.24 3.56 -19.04
CA LEU A 385 9.76 4.93 -19.03
C LEU A 385 8.87 5.11 -17.80
N PHE A 386 9.07 6.20 -17.08
CA PHE A 386 8.22 6.60 -15.97
C PHE A 386 7.71 8.00 -16.26
N MET A 387 6.42 8.12 -16.54
CA MET A 387 5.81 9.33 -17.11
C MET A 387 4.84 9.97 -16.14
N ARG A 388 4.86 11.30 -16.03
CA ARG A 388 3.87 12.07 -15.29
C ARG A 388 2.71 12.42 -16.23
N HIS A 389 1.51 11.92 -15.96
CA HIS A 389 0.34 12.08 -16.81
C HIS A 389 -0.42 13.38 -16.51
N ASP A 390 -1.40 13.69 -17.36
CA ASP A 390 -2.25 14.88 -17.26
C ASP A 390 -3.13 14.91 -16.01
N ASP A 391 -3.40 13.74 -15.41
CA ASP A 391 -4.08 13.61 -14.12
C ASP A 391 -3.14 13.88 -12.91
N GLY A 392 -1.87 14.16 -13.17
CA GLY A 392 -0.83 14.40 -12.18
C GLY A 392 -0.21 13.14 -11.57
N LEU A 393 -0.74 11.95 -11.88
CA LEU A 393 -0.23 10.66 -11.44
C LEU A 393 0.96 10.22 -12.31
N TRP A 394 1.74 9.29 -11.79
CA TRP A 394 2.84 8.68 -12.52
C TRP A 394 2.47 7.29 -13.05
N GLY A 395 2.96 6.95 -14.24
CA GLY A 395 2.81 5.65 -14.88
C GLY A 395 4.14 5.04 -15.31
N GLY A 396 4.34 3.75 -15.04
CA GLY A 396 5.51 3.00 -15.48
C GLY A 396 5.24 2.16 -16.73
N TYR A 397 6.12 2.23 -17.70
CA TYR A 397 6.06 1.52 -18.98
C TYR A 397 7.37 0.77 -19.22
N THR A 398 7.28 -0.55 -19.27
CA THR A 398 8.44 -1.44 -19.32
C THR A 398 8.61 -1.97 -20.74
N TYR A 399 9.74 -1.65 -21.38
CA TYR A 399 10.14 -2.18 -22.67
C TYR A 399 11.22 -3.24 -22.51
N GLU A 400 11.02 -4.40 -23.12
CA GLU A 400 12.00 -5.48 -23.18
C GLU A 400 12.81 -5.38 -24.46
N TRP A 401 14.15 -5.35 -24.34
CA TRP A 401 15.03 -5.34 -25.50
C TRP A 401 14.97 -6.67 -26.28
N ASP A 402 14.90 -6.53 -27.61
CA ASP A 402 14.95 -7.65 -28.54
C ASP A 402 16.35 -8.33 -28.45
N ASP A 403 16.44 -9.63 -28.74
CA ASP A 403 17.69 -10.39 -28.54
C ASP A 403 18.85 -9.93 -29.43
N ASP A 404 18.56 -9.29 -30.57
CA ASP A 404 19.57 -8.66 -31.43
C ASP A 404 19.98 -7.24 -30.95
N GLY A 405 19.30 -6.75 -29.91
CA GLY A 405 19.55 -5.48 -29.26
C GLY A 405 19.30 -4.26 -30.13
N LYS A 406 18.46 -4.34 -31.18
CA LYS A 406 18.19 -3.20 -32.07
C LYS A 406 17.07 -2.28 -31.57
N ASP A 407 16.08 -2.83 -30.88
CA ASP A 407 14.95 -2.09 -30.33
C ASP A 407 14.40 -2.81 -29.10
N ALA A 408 13.34 -2.27 -28.49
CA ALA A 408 12.66 -2.87 -27.36
C ALA A 408 11.13 -2.80 -27.54
N THR A 409 10.44 -3.83 -27.04
CA THR A 409 8.98 -3.99 -27.18
C THR A 409 8.28 -3.77 -25.84
N LEU A 410 7.20 -2.98 -25.84
CA LEU A 410 6.39 -2.72 -24.66
C LEU A 410 5.78 -4.02 -24.12
N LEU A 411 5.90 -4.23 -22.81
CA LEU A 411 5.26 -5.36 -22.14
C LEU A 411 3.84 -5.00 -21.66
N PRO A 412 2.84 -5.86 -21.90
CA PRO A 412 1.47 -5.65 -21.42
C PRO A 412 1.32 -5.92 -19.91
N ALA A 413 2.22 -6.72 -19.33
CA ALA A 413 2.24 -7.09 -17.92
C ALA A 413 3.67 -7.37 -17.45
N GLY A 414 3.83 -7.49 -16.13
CA GLY A 414 5.11 -7.90 -15.53
C GLY A 414 5.41 -9.37 -15.83
N LYS A 415 6.71 -9.73 -15.85
CA LYS A 415 7.14 -11.10 -16.09
C LYS A 415 8.54 -11.37 -15.51
N LEU A 416 8.82 -12.63 -15.20
CA LEU A 416 10.18 -13.11 -14.91
C LEU A 416 10.72 -13.78 -16.17
N ARG A 417 11.93 -13.41 -16.60
CA ARG A 417 12.60 -14.00 -17.76
C ARG A 417 13.96 -14.55 -17.35
N PRO A 418 14.27 -15.83 -17.61
CA PRO A 418 15.66 -16.31 -17.57
C PRO A 418 16.50 -15.56 -18.60
N ILE A 419 17.65 -15.04 -18.18
CA ILE A 419 18.59 -14.34 -19.06
C ILE A 419 19.91 -15.08 -19.04
N ALA A 420 20.46 -15.39 -20.22
CA ALA A 420 21.84 -15.84 -20.36
C ALA A 420 22.75 -14.61 -20.38
N GLY A 421 22.89 -13.97 -19.22
CA GLY A 421 23.72 -12.80 -19.01
C GLY A 421 25.18 -13.17 -18.70
N ALA A 422 26.05 -12.16 -18.69
CA ALA A 422 27.41 -12.31 -18.16
C ALA A 422 27.39 -12.41 -16.63
N SER A 423 26.53 -11.62 -15.99
CA SER A 423 26.38 -11.57 -14.52
C SER A 423 24.96 -11.89 -14.06
N LEU A 424 23.96 -11.80 -14.93
CA LEU A 424 22.55 -12.06 -14.61
C LEU A 424 22.08 -13.43 -15.11
N THR A 425 21.32 -14.15 -14.27
CA THR A 425 20.68 -15.44 -14.62
C THR A 425 19.18 -15.32 -14.89
N SER A 426 18.54 -14.27 -14.35
CA SER A 426 17.15 -13.95 -14.57
C SER A 426 16.90 -12.46 -14.38
N TRP A 427 15.79 -11.97 -14.92
CA TRP A 427 15.37 -10.58 -14.78
C TRP A 427 13.86 -10.48 -14.55
N THR A 428 13.48 -9.66 -13.58
CA THR A 428 12.08 -9.37 -13.28
C THR A 428 11.68 -8.04 -13.91
N TYR A 429 10.81 -8.11 -14.92
CA TYR A 429 10.14 -6.95 -15.50
C TYR A 429 8.90 -6.61 -14.66
N PRO A 430 8.81 -5.43 -14.05
CA PRO A 430 7.63 -5.07 -13.29
C PRO A 430 6.45 -4.72 -14.20
N SER A 431 5.25 -5.04 -13.73
CA SER A 431 3.99 -4.54 -14.28
C SER A 431 3.82 -3.05 -13.98
N ARG A 432 2.86 -2.41 -14.66
CA ARG A 432 2.50 -1.00 -14.40
C ARG A 432 2.15 -0.77 -12.91
N THR A 433 1.37 -1.67 -12.32
CA THR A 433 0.99 -1.61 -10.90
C THR A 433 2.18 -1.85 -9.97
N GLN A 434 3.12 -2.74 -10.33
CA GLN A 434 4.31 -2.99 -9.53
C GLN A 434 5.25 -1.78 -9.48
N CYS A 435 5.31 -0.96 -10.53
CA CYS A 435 6.09 0.28 -10.51
C CYS A 435 5.61 1.23 -9.40
N ILE A 436 4.30 1.37 -9.20
CA ILE A 436 3.72 2.31 -8.22
C ILE A 436 3.85 1.81 -6.78
N GLN A 437 4.26 0.56 -6.56
CA GLN A 437 4.54 0.05 -5.20
C GLN A 437 5.70 0.81 -4.53
N CYS A 438 6.73 1.16 -5.31
CA CYS A 438 7.86 1.94 -4.81
C CYS A 438 7.68 3.44 -5.13
N HIS A 439 7.03 3.76 -6.23
CA HIS A 439 6.80 5.13 -6.68
C HIS A 439 5.47 5.71 -6.13
N SER A 440 5.25 5.59 -4.82
CA SER A 440 4.03 6.06 -4.17
C SER A 440 3.99 7.59 -4.05
N VAL A 441 2.80 8.14 -3.76
CA VAL A 441 2.63 9.56 -3.46
C VAL A 441 3.46 9.95 -2.22
N ALA A 442 3.52 9.08 -1.21
CA ALA A 442 4.32 9.31 -0.01
C ALA A 442 5.82 9.44 -0.32
N ALA A 443 6.30 8.71 -1.33
CA ALA A 443 7.69 8.77 -1.80
C ALA A 443 7.96 9.89 -2.83
N GLY A 444 7.00 10.80 -3.08
CA GLY A 444 7.16 11.90 -4.02
C GLY A 444 7.01 11.52 -5.50
N GLY A 445 6.68 10.26 -5.80
CA GLY A 445 6.54 9.73 -7.16
C GLY A 445 7.86 9.45 -7.87
N THR A 446 8.87 10.32 -7.80
CA THR A 446 10.19 10.09 -8.42
C THR A 446 11.23 9.57 -7.44
N LEU A 447 11.83 8.42 -7.74
CA LEU A 447 12.88 7.83 -6.90
C LEU A 447 14.27 8.21 -7.43
N GLY A 448 15.06 8.88 -6.58
CA GLY A 448 16.46 9.23 -6.84
C GLY A 448 16.68 10.53 -7.63
N LEU A 449 15.63 11.25 -8.02
CA LEU A 449 15.72 12.63 -8.48
C LEU A 449 15.47 13.56 -7.30
N GLU A 450 16.55 13.87 -6.60
CA GLU A 450 16.59 14.75 -5.45
C GLU A 450 17.95 15.44 -5.42
N THR A 451 18.01 16.60 -4.78
CA THR A 451 19.22 17.44 -4.72
C THR A 451 20.42 16.64 -4.22
N GLY A 452 20.25 15.84 -3.17
CA GLY A 452 21.33 15.04 -2.58
C GLY A 452 21.89 13.97 -3.51
N GLN A 453 21.07 13.36 -4.35
CA GLN A 453 21.49 12.33 -5.31
C GLN A 453 22.20 12.91 -6.53
N LEU A 454 21.80 14.12 -6.96
CA LEU A 454 22.34 14.74 -8.16
C LEU A 454 23.56 15.63 -7.88
N ASN A 455 23.86 15.95 -6.61
CA ASN A 455 25.04 16.71 -6.24
C ASN A 455 26.34 15.90 -6.39
N ARG A 456 26.76 15.70 -7.64
CA ARG A 456 28.00 15.06 -8.04
C ARG A 456 28.41 15.56 -9.42
N ASP A 457 29.70 15.41 -9.71
CA ASP A 457 30.21 15.64 -11.06
C ASP A 457 29.75 14.53 -12.01
N PHE A 458 29.45 14.94 -13.23
CA PHE A 458 29.00 14.07 -14.31
C PHE A 458 29.75 14.38 -15.61
N VAL A 459 30.00 13.34 -16.40
CA VAL A 459 30.68 13.45 -17.69
C VAL A 459 29.63 13.57 -18.79
N TYR A 460 29.51 14.76 -19.36
CA TYR A 460 28.65 15.05 -20.50
C TYR A 460 29.36 14.66 -21.80
N SER A 461 29.28 13.38 -22.16
CA SER A 461 30.00 12.77 -23.28
C SER A 461 29.82 13.49 -24.62
N SER A 462 28.63 14.04 -24.89
CA SER A 462 28.33 14.81 -26.11
C SER A 462 29.18 16.07 -26.28
N THR A 463 29.67 16.64 -25.17
CA THR A 463 30.52 17.85 -25.16
C THR A 463 31.91 17.60 -24.61
N ASN A 464 32.18 16.38 -24.12
CA ASN A 464 33.38 15.99 -23.39
C ASN A 464 33.69 16.92 -22.19
N ARG A 465 32.64 17.44 -21.53
CA ARG A 465 32.75 18.31 -20.35
C ARG A 465 32.46 17.52 -19.08
N ILE A 466 33.14 17.90 -18.00
CA ILE A 466 32.84 17.45 -16.64
C ILE A 466 32.26 18.65 -15.91
N SER A 467 31.08 18.48 -15.31
CA SER A 467 30.45 19.51 -14.48
C SER A 467 29.50 18.88 -13.47
N ASN A 468 29.26 19.58 -12.37
CA ASN A 468 28.24 19.18 -11.42
C ASN A 468 26.85 19.23 -12.06
N GLN A 469 26.03 18.22 -11.80
CA GLN A 469 24.71 18.11 -12.45
C GLN A 469 23.77 19.22 -12.01
N LEU A 470 23.81 19.66 -10.75
CA LEU A 470 22.96 20.75 -10.24
C LEU A 470 23.29 22.06 -10.96
N ALA A 471 24.59 22.40 -11.03
CA ALA A 471 25.06 23.59 -11.74
C ALA A 471 24.70 23.54 -13.23
N THR A 472 24.79 22.36 -13.84
CA THR A 472 24.41 22.18 -15.25
C THR A 472 22.92 22.42 -15.46
N LEU A 473 22.05 21.81 -14.65
CA LEU A 473 20.60 21.97 -14.76
C LEU A 473 20.14 23.41 -14.49
N GLU A 474 20.79 24.10 -13.55
CA GLU A 474 20.56 25.54 -13.33
C GLU A 474 21.01 26.37 -14.55
N HIS A 475 22.19 26.10 -15.10
CA HIS A 475 22.73 26.82 -16.26
C HIS A 475 21.85 26.72 -17.51
N ILE A 476 21.24 25.56 -17.75
CA ILE A 476 20.33 25.33 -18.87
C ILE A 476 18.87 25.73 -18.56
N GLY A 477 18.61 26.34 -17.40
CA GLY A 477 17.30 26.90 -17.04
C GLY A 477 16.23 25.88 -16.70
N MET A 478 16.60 24.66 -16.26
CA MET A 478 15.63 23.62 -15.94
C MET A 478 14.98 23.76 -14.57
N LEU A 479 15.54 24.54 -13.66
CA LEU A 479 15.07 24.68 -12.28
C LEU A 479 14.24 25.95 -12.13
N ALA A 480 13.09 25.84 -11.46
CA ALA A 480 12.19 26.96 -11.21
C ALA A 480 12.83 28.01 -10.29
N THR A 481 13.73 27.57 -9.40
CA THR A 481 14.51 28.42 -8.51
C THR A 481 15.94 27.85 -8.43
N PRO A 482 16.97 28.71 -8.45
CA PRO A 482 18.36 28.30 -8.24
C PRO A 482 18.54 27.52 -6.94
N ILE A 483 19.30 26.43 -6.97
CA ILE A 483 19.71 25.70 -5.76
C ILE A 483 20.90 26.42 -5.12
N GLY A 484 21.70 27.13 -5.93
CA GLY A 484 22.93 27.78 -5.51
C GLY A 484 24.17 26.91 -5.75
N PRO A 485 25.34 27.31 -5.21
CA PRO A 485 26.60 26.63 -5.48
C PRO A 485 26.57 25.18 -4.97
N PRO A 486 27.00 24.18 -5.77
CA PRO A 486 26.94 22.77 -5.39
C PRO A 486 27.65 22.43 -4.08
N GLU A 487 28.69 23.18 -3.70
CA GLU A 487 29.45 22.99 -2.46
C GLU A 487 28.63 23.33 -1.20
N ALA A 488 27.57 24.13 -1.34
CA ALA A 488 26.65 24.48 -0.26
C ALA A 488 25.36 23.64 -0.27
N ALA A 489 25.12 22.87 -1.33
CA ALA A 489 23.93 22.04 -1.48
C ALA A 489 24.09 20.69 -0.75
N ALA A 490 22.97 20.09 -0.35
CA ALA A 490 22.97 18.75 0.23
C ALA A 490 23.57 17.73 -0.75
N ARG A 491 24.26 16.71 -0.22
CA ARG A 491 24.87 15.63 -1.00
C ARG A 491 24.79 14.31 -0.25
N LEU A 492 24.36 13.25 -0.92
CA LEU A 492 24.43 11.89 -0.39
C LEU A 492 25.87 11.36 -0.41
N ALA A 493 26.11 10.33 0.38
CA ALA A 493 27.37 9.60 0.37
C ALA A 493 27.31 8.41 -0.59
N ASP A 494 28.40 8.16 -1.31
CA ASP A 494 28.53 6.97 -2.16
C ASP A 494 28.78 5.74 -1.27
N PRO A 495 27.88 4.75 -1.23
CA PRO A 495 28.07 3.57 -0.40
C PRO A 495 29.37 2.82 -0.70
N ALA A 496 29.92 2.90 -1.90
CA ALA A 496 31.16 2.24 -2.29
C ALA A 496 32.44 3.05 -1.94
N ALA A 497 32.33 4.34 -1.61
CA ALA A 497 33.48 5.19 -1.34
C ALA A 497 34.16 4.83 -0.01
N THR A 498 35.48 4.63 0.00
CA THR A 498 36.21 4.26 1.23
C THR A 498 36.61 5.44 2.11
N VAL A 499 36.48 6.67 1.61
CA VAL A 499 36.92 7.90 2.29
C VAL A 499 35.79 8.64 3.01
N GLU A 500 34.54 8.30 2.71
CA GLU A 500 33.36 8.93 3.32
C GLU A 500 32.98 8.22 4.63
N PRO A 501 32.43 8.95 5.63
CA PRO A 501 32.05 8.35 6.90
C PRO A 501 31.05 7.20 6.74
N ILE A 502 31.26 6.12 7.50
CA ILE A 502 30.43 4.90 7.38
C ILE A 502 28.94 5.16 7.63
N ASP A 503 28.60 6.04 8.58
CA ASP A 503 27.21 6.41 8.85
C ASP A 503 26.55 7.06 7.63
N SER A 504 27.19 8.05 7.01
CA SER A 504 26.66 8.72 5.82
C SER A 504 26.46 7.73 4.66
N ARG A 505 27.42 6.84 4.43
CA ARG A 505 27.37 5.80 3.38
C ARG A 505 26.20 4.84 3.59
N ALA A 506 26.07 4.30 4.80
CA ALA A 506 24.99 3.39 5.15
C ALA A 506 23.61 4.06 5.08
N ARG A 507 23.49 5.30 5.58
CA ARG A 507 22.24 6.05 5.53
C ARG A 507 21.85 6.41 4.10
N SER A 508 22.81 6.69 3.21
CA SER A 508 22.55 6.92 1.79
C SER A 508 22.07 5.65 1.09
N TYR A 509 22.67 4.50 1.41
CA TYR A 509 22.22 3.19 0.94
C TYR A 509 20.78 2.89 1.35
N LEU A 510 20.46 3.06 2.64
CA LEU A 510 19.10 2.84 3.17
C LEU A 510 18.09 3.83 2.58
N HIS A 511 18.50 5.08 2.35
CA HIS A 511 17.66 6.08 1.70
C HIS A 511 17.29 5.65 0.28
N ALA A 512 18.28 5.29 -0.54
CA ALA A 512 18.08 4.91 -1.94
C ALA A 512 17.30 3.58 -2.10
N ASN A 513 17.49 2.62 -1.19
CA ASN A 513 16.97 1.26 -1.33
C ASN A 513 15.76 0.94 -0.46
N CYS A 514 15.49 1.71 0.60
CA CYS A 514 14.51 1.31 1.62
C CYS A 514 13.53 2.43 1.99
N SER A 515 13.91 3.71 1.93
CA SER A 515 13.10 4.81 2.46
C SER A 515 11.74 5.00 1.76
N HIS A 516 11.64 4.65 0.48
CA HIS A 516 10.38 4.77 -0.27
C HIS A 516 9.26 3.89 0.32
N CYS A 517 9.60 2.76 0.91
CA CYS A 517 8.68 1.91 1.68
C CYS A 517 8.68 2.27 3.16
N HIS A 518 9.86 2.52 3.73
CA HIS A 518 10.06 2.80 5.15
C HIS A 518 10.13 4.31 5.40
N ARG A 519 8.94 4.93 5.34
CA ARG A 519 8.66 6.33 5.70
C ARG A 519 7.19 6.43 6.15
N PRO A 520 6.77 7.52 6.79
CA PRO A 520 5.35 7.76 7.07
C PRO A 520 4.51 7.63 5.81
N MET A 521 3.40 6.90 5.90
CA MET A 521 2.53 6.58 4.75
C MET A 521 3.23 5.81 3.63
N GLY A 522 4.39 5.19 3.85
CA GLY A 522 5.01 4.26 2.90
C GLY A 522 4.43 2.84 3.03
N GLY A 523 4.64 1.98 2.02
CA GLY A 523 4.12 0.61 2.00
C GLY A 523 4.87 -0.40 2.89
N GLY A 524 5.85 0.06 3.66
CA GLY A 524 6.64 -0.77 4.57
C GLY A 524 5.90 -1.10 5.86
N GLN A 525 6.14 -2.29 6.41
CA GLN A 525 5.60 -2.70 7.70
C GLN A 525 6.39 -2.07 8.85
N GLY A 526 5.70 -1.65 9.91
CA GLY A 526 6.31 -1.03 11.10
C GLY A 526 6.46 0.49 11.01
N MET A 527 7.19 1.08 11.96
CA MET A 527 7.31 2.54 12.12
C MET A 527 8.65 3.10 11.61
N MET A 528 9.44 2.33 10.87
CA MET A 528 10.77 2.77 10.41
C MET A 528 10.68 3.94 9.45
N ASP A 529 11.55 4.93 9.63
CA ASP A 529 11.75 6.04 8.70
C ASP A 529 13.21 6.11 8.26
N LEU A 530 13.50 5.61 7.06
CA LEU A 530 14.86 5.45 6.56
C LEU A 530 15.31 6.59 5.65
N ARG A 531 14.57 7.70 5.64
CA ARG A 531 14.98 8.89 4.87
C ARG A 531 16.30 9.45 5.39
N ILE A 532 17.11 9.99 4.49
CA ILE A 532 18.42 10.57 4.82
C ILE A 532 18.31 11.72 5.83
N SER A 533 17.19 12.47 5.82
CA SER A 533 16.97 13.61 6.69
C SER A 533 16.74 13.26 8.16
N GLN A 534 16.54 11.98 8.49
CA GLN A 534 16.20 11.55 9.86
C GLN A 534 17.46 11.35 10.72
N SER A 535 17.40 11.75 11.98
CA SER A 535 18.38 11.31 12.97
C SER A 535 18.30 9.79 13.20
N LEU A 536 19.34 9.16 13.76
CA LEU A 536 19.28 7.73 14.09
C LEU A 536 18.18 7.40 15.12
N ALA A 537 17.81 8.33 15.99
CA ALA A 537 16.69 8.14 16.91
C ALA A 537 15.35 8.14 16.15
N ASP A 538 15.20 9.08 15.21
CA ASP A 538 13.96 9.27 14.45
C ASP A 538 13.72 8.18 13.40
N THR A 539 14.75 7.43 13.01
CA THR A 539 14.55 6.26 12.16
C THR A 539 13.73 5.16 12.83
N LYS A 540 13.64 5.17 14.16
CA LYS A 540 12.95 4.15 14.97
C LYS A 540 13.43 2.73 14.65
N THR A 541 14.74 2.57 14.47
CA THR A 541 15.38 1.28 14.16
C THR A 541 16.26 0.74 15.29
N CYS A 542 16.95 1.61 16.02
CA CYS A 542 17.94 1.19 17.02
C CYS A 542 17.28 0.63 18.29
N ALA A 543 17.62 -0.61 18.65
CA ALA A 543 17.06 -1.37 19.78
C ALA A 543 15.53 -1.50 19.79
N VAL A 544 14.88 -1.28 18.64
CA VAL A 544 13.43 -1.42 18.51
C VAL A 544 13.08 -2.88 18.28
N THR A 545 12.20 -3.44 19.13
CA THR A 545 11.69 -4.81 18.99
C THR A 545 10.78 -4.92 17.76
N ASN A 546 11.01 -5.96 16.95
CA ASN A 546 10.17 -6.25 15.80
C ASN A 546 8.81 -6.79 16.24
N THR A 547 7.75 -6.08 15.88
CA THR A 547 6.36 -6.45 16.17
C THR A 547 5.86 -7.64 15.35
N GLN A 548 6.58 -7.99 14.27
CA GLN A 548 6.26 -9.13 13.40
C GLN A 548 6.94 -10.44 13.86
N GLY A 549 7.53 -10.46 15.06
CA GLY A 549 8.24 -11.62 15.60
C GLY A 549 9.71 -11.73 15.15
N PRO A 550 10.45 -12.72 15.66
CA PRO A 550 11.88 -12.84 15.39
C PRO A 550 12.19 -13.22 13.94
N VAL A 551 13.31 -12.75 13.41
CA VAL A 551 13.87 -13.17 12.11
C VAL A 551 15.22 -13.82 12.36
N GLN A 552 15.34 -15.11 12.05
CA GLN A 552 16.55 -15.90 12.31
C GLN A 552 17.08 -15.76 13.75
N GLY A 553 16.16 -15.68 14.73
CA GLY A 553 16.50 -15.52 16.15
C GLY A 553 16.72 -14.07 16.60
N ALA A 554 16.94 -13.12 15.69
CA ALA A 554 17.01 -11.70 16.02
C ALA A 554 15.62 -11.14 16.34
N THR A 555 15.51 -10.37 17.42
CA THR A 555 14.26 -9.73 17.86
C THR A 555 14.24 -8.22 17.64
N GLN A 556 15.39 -7.59 17.43
CA GLN A 556 15.53 -6.14 17.25
C GLN A 556 15.83 -5.77 15.80
N LEU A 557 15.32 -4.61 15.35
CA LEU A 557 15.53 -4.09 14.01
C LEU A 557 17.02 -3.80 13.75
N VAL A 558 17.65 -3.05 14.65
CA VAL A 558 19.11 -2.86 14.72
C VAL A 558 19.58 -3.08 16.16
N THR A 559 20.51 -4.00 16.33
CA THR A 559 21.23 -4.23 17.58
C THR A 559 22.64 -3.64 17.45
N PRO A 560 22.99 -2.55 18.15
CA PRO A 560 24.31 -1.92 18.07
C PRO A 560 25.45 -2.92 18.23
N GLY A 561 26.46 -2.84 17.37
CA GLY A 561 27.61 -3.74 17.38
C GLY A 561 27.36 -5.15 16.82
N MET A 562 26.11 -5.55 16.57
CA MET A 562 25.75 -6.94 16.26
C MET A 562 24.89 -7.09 14.99
N PRO A 563 25.51 -7.08 13.78
CA PRO A 563 24.79 -7.28 12.53
C PRO A 563 24.01 -8.59 12.46
N ALA A 564 24.59 -9.70 12.93
CA ALA A 564 23.94 -11.01 12.96
C ALA A 564 22.72 -11.07 13.90
N ALA A 565 22.57 -10.11 14.83
CA ALA A 565 21.41 -9.96 15.71
C ALA A 565 20.51 -8.79 15.28
N SER A 566 20.70 -8.25 14.07
CA SER A 566 19.97 -7.09 13.54
C SER A 566 19.11 -7.52 12.35
N ILE A 567 17.79 -7.43 12.49
CA ILE A 567 16.85 -7.83 11.44
C ILE A 567 17.07 -7.04 10.15
N LEU A 568 17.48 -5.77 10.24
CA LEU A 568 17.81 -4.95 9.07
C LEU A 568 18.91 -5.59 8.21
N SER A 569 20.02 -6.00 8.82
CA SER A 569 21.12 -6.68 8.13
C SER A 569 20.67 -8.05 7.60
N LEU A 570 20.03 -8.86 8.44
CA LEU A 570 19.57 -10.21 8.06
C LEU A 570 18.66 -10.21 6.83
N ARG A 571 17.82 -9.18 6.66
CA ARG A 571 16.92 -9.07 5.51
C ARG A 571 17.61 -8.60 4.23
N ILE A 572 18.67 -7.79 4.33
CA ILE A 572 19.48 -7.39 3.16
C ILE A 572 20.28 -8.59 2.63
N HIS A 573 20.75 -9.46 3.53
CA HIS A 573 21.44 -10.71 3.20
C HIS A 573 20.51 -11.84 2.72
N ALA A 574 19.20 -11.73 2.93
CA ALA A 574 18.27 -12.80 2.59
C ALA A 574 17.99 -12.86 1.08
N THR A 575 17.73 -14.06 0.57
CA THR A 575 17.31 -14.32 -0.82
C THR A 575 15.92 -14.96 -0.91
N ASP A 576 15.31 -15.26 0.24
CA ASP A 576 13.99 -15.86 0.35
C ASP A 576 12.86 -14.81 0.31
N ASN A 577 11.67 -15.17 0.78
CA ASN A 577 10.52 -14.25 0.84
C ASN A 577 10.63 -13.19 1.95
N LYS A 578 11.70 -13.17 2.75
CA LYS A 578 11.98 -12.17 3.79
C LYS A 578 13.01 -11.15 3.36
N ARG A 579 13.55 -11.26 2.13
CA ARG A 579 14.54 -10.35 1.58
C ARG A 579 14.05 -8.92 1.46
N MET A 580 14.98 -7.99 1.57
CA MET A 580 14.76 -6.57 1.33
C MET A 580 15.83 -6.05 0.34
N PRO A 581 15.41 -5.34 -0.74
CA PRO A 581 14.02 -5.04 -1.13
C PRO A 581 13.21 -6.29 -1.53
N PRO A 582 11.87 -6.29 -1.41
CA PRO A 582 11.05 -7.47 -1.73
C PRO A 582 10.70 -7.59 -3.23
N VAL A 583 11.00 -6.56 -4.02
CA VAL A 583 10.61 -6.44 -5.43
C VAL A 583 11.85 -6.22 -6.29
N GLY A 584 11.90 -6.86 -7.46
CA GLY A 584 12.90 -6.59 -8.49
C GLY A 584 14.31 -7.08 -8.17
N VAL A 585 14.46 -7.91 -7.12
CA VAL A 585 15.74 -8.52 -6.73
C VAL A 585 15.57 -10.01 -6.51
N THR A 586 16.58 -10.77 -6.91
CA THR A 586 16.67 -12.23 -6.80
C THR A 586 17.97 -12.68 -6.12
N VAL A 587 18.96 -11.78 -6.02
CA VAL A 587 20.24 -12.03 -5.34
C VAL A 587 20.50 -10.97 -4.27
N ALA A 588 21.30 -11.33 -3.27
CA ALA A 588 21.71 -10.42 -2.21
C ALA A 588 22.65 -9.34 -2.76
N ASP A 589 22.57 -8.14 -2.17
CA ASP A 589 23.52 -7.05 -2.43
C ASP A 589 24.68 -7.16 -1.44
N ASP A 590 25.65 -8.02 -1.72
CA ASP A 590 26.77 -8.28 -0.79
C ASP A 590 27.55 -7.00 -0.45
N ALA A 591 27.71 -6.09 -1.41
CA ALA A 591 28.41 -4.82 -1.20
C ALA A 591 27.60 -3.86 -0.32
N GLY A 592 26.30 -3.70 -0.60
CA GLY A 592 25.39 -2.93 0.23
C GLY A 592 25.26 -3.49 1.64
N ALA A 593 25.14 -4.81 1.76
CA ALA A 593 25.07 -5.51 3.03
C ALA A 593 26.35 -5.30 3.86
N ALA A 594 27.52 -5.35 3.24
CA ALA A 594 28.79 -5.09 3.92
C ALA A 594 28.86 -3.67 4.51
N VAL A 595 28.36 -2.66 3.80
CA VAL A 595 28.29 -1.27 4.30
C VAL A 595 27.36 -1.18 5.52
N ILE A 596 26.20 -1.84 5.47
CA ILE A 596 25.27 -1.87 6.61
C ILE A 596 25.86 -2.62 7.80
N ASP A 597 26.54 -3.74 7.57
CA ASP A 597 27.16 -4.52 8.64
C ASP A 597 28.31 -3.75 9.31
N GLU A 598 29.10 -3.01 8.53
CA GLU A 598 30.15 -2.14 9.04
C GLU A 598 29.57 -0.99 9.86
N TRP A 599 28.50 -0.36 9.35
CA TRP A 599 27.78 0.67 10.08
C TRP A 599 27.22 0.17 11.41
N ILE A 600 26.51 -0.96 11.43
CA ILE A 600 25.96 -1.55 12.66
C ILE A 600 27.10 -1.87 13.66
N ARG A 601 28.23 -2.41 13.19
CA ARG A 601 29.42 -2.65 14.02
C ARG A 601 29.99 -1.36 14.62
N SER A 602 29.90 -0.25 13.90
CA SER A 602 30.40 1.05 14.36
C SER A 602 29.51 1.72 15.41
N LEU A 603 28.25 1.29 15.57
CA LEU A 603 27.31 1.89 16.53
C LEU A 603 27.67 1.47 17.97
N PRO A 604 28.05 2.43 18.85
CA PRO A 604 28.44 2.09 20.23
C PRO A 604 27.23 1.82 21.14
N ALA A 605 26.12 2.53 20.92
CA ALA A 605 24.87 2.41 21.65
C ALA A 605 23.74 3.06 20.83
N CYS A 606 22.49 2.87 21.24
CA CYS A 606 21.37 3.61 20.67
C CYS A 606 21.28 5.02 21.28
N PRO A 607 20.93 6.04 20.47
CA PRO A 607 20.73 7.40 20.92
C PRO A 607 19.53 7.58 21.85
#